data_AF-A0A8F5BS53-F1
#
_entry.id   AF-A0A8F5BS53-F1
#
_cell.length_a   1.000
_cell.length_b   1.000
_cell.length_c   1.000
_cell.angle_alpha   90.00
_cell.angle_beta   90.00
_cell.angle_gamma   90.00
#
_symmetry.space_group_name_H-M   'P 1'
#
loop_
_entity.id
_entity.type
_entity.pdbx_description
1 polymer ?
#
loop_
_entity_poly.entity_id
_entity_poly.type
_entity_poly.pdbx_seq_one_letter_code
_entity_poly.pdbx_strand_id
1 'polypeptide(L)'
;MDWELSLFNVSIVVIFYEGFHGLLYYKSKEVRKDGKVSVRVLDINEENAIALNSFFFRNTIVFLSDEVSEKILRHEEGHLKQFNYIYAFLLIVAALLPLNYLISIPSVIVGKIIFWEIERDADLYAYTKYNVKYESDVFRPKSRIERLKEWLLDSHPPDWVRKEEEYYDKKTNILKLFICDLFS
;
A
#
# COMPACT_ATOMS: atom_id res chain seq x y z
N MET A 1 3.86 -33.13 4.14
CA MET A 1 3.89 -31.67 4.31
C MET A 1 5.28 -31.33 4.77
N ASP A 2 6.03 -30.60 3.94
CA ASP A 2 7.38 -30.17 4.29
C ASP A 2 7.29 -28.92 5.16
N TRP A 3 7.00 -29.15 6.44
CA TRP A 3 6.88 -28.10 7.44
C TRP A 3 8.17 -27.29 7.57
N GLU A 4 9.33 -27.93 7.37
CA GLU A 4 10.63 -27.28 7.44
C GLU A 4 10.77 -26.24 6.33
N LEU A 5 10.40 -26.60 5.09
CA LEU A 5 10.44 -25.67 3.96
C LEU A 5 9.41 -24.54 4.10
N SER A 6 8.20 -24.81 4.60
CA SER A 6 7.21 -23.76 4.87
C SER A 6 7.70 -22.78 5.96
N LEU A 7 8.27 -23.29 7.06
CA LEU A 7 8.83 -22.44 8.13
C LEU A 7 10.03 -21.63 7.65
N PHE A 8 10.88 -22.23 6.81
CA PHE A 8 12.02 -21.55 6.19
C PHE A 8 11.55 -20.37 5.32
N ASN A 9 10.57 -20.59 4.44
CA ASN A 9 10.02 -19.53 3.58
C ASN A 9 9.37 -18.40 4.39
N VAL A 10 8.60 -18.75 5.43
CA VAL A 10 7.99 -17.78 6.35
C VAL A 10 9.08 -16.96 7.04
N SER A 11 10.15 -17.60 7.53
CA SER A 11 11.26 -16.92 8.20
C SER A 11 11.95 -15.91 7.28
N ILE A 12 12.14 -16.27 6.00
CA ILE A 12 12.66 -15.35 4.99
C ILE A 12 11.76 -14.11 4.88
N VAL A 13 10.45 -14.29 4.69
CA VAL A 13 9.50 -13.17 4.59
C VAL A 13 9.58 -12.26 5.81
N VAL A 14 9.58 -12.83 7.02
CA VAL A 14 9.69 -12.07 8.26
C VAL A 14 10.98 -11.26 8.31
N ILE A 15 12.12 -11.88 8.04
CA ILE A 15 13.44 -11.21 8.09
C ILE A 15 13.51 -10.06 7.09
N PHE A 16 13.08 -10.27 5.85
CA PHE A 16 13.14 -9.21 4.83
C PHE A 16 12.13 -8.08 5.11
N TYR A 17 10.89 -8.42 5.47
CA TYR A 17 9.85 -7.42 5.72
C TYR A 17 10.15 -6.56 6.94
N GLU A 18 10.51 -7.18 8.06
CA GLU A 18 10.87 -6.46 9.29
C GLU A 18 12.24 -5.77 9.16
N GLY A 19 13.19 -6.41 8.46
CA GLY A 19 14.52 -5.84 8.20
C GLY A 19 14.47 -4.58 7.34
N PHE A 20 13.64 -4.56 6.28
CA PHE A 20 13.44 -3.37 5.45
C PHE A 20 12.82 -2.22 6.25
N HIS A 21 11.77 -2.47 7.03
CA HIS A 21 11.18 -1.45 7.89
C HIS A 21 12.14 -0.96 8.97
N GLY A 22 12.91 -1.87 9.56
CA GLY A 22 13.97 -1.51 10.51
C GLY A 22 15.02 -0.61 9.88
N LEU A 23 15.45 -0.92 8.65
CA LEU A 23 16.39 -0.08 7.91
C LEU A 23 15.85 1.35 7.72
N LEU A 24 14.61 1.49 7.28
CA LEU A 24 13.97 2.81 7.12
C LEU A 24 13.85 3.55 8.46
N TYR A 25 13.46 2.85 9.53
CA TYR A 25 13.33 3.45 10.85
C TYR A 25 14.68 3.97 11.37
N TYR A 26 15.73 3.16 11.32
CA TYR A 26 17.05 3.52 11.87
C TYR A 26 17.80 4.54 11.02
N LYS A 27 17.57 4.58 9.71
CA LYS A 27 18.19 5.59 8.82
C LYS A 27 17.48 6.93 8.82
N SER A 28 16.19 6.96 9.15
CA SER A 28 15.42 8.20 9.23
C SER A 28 15.59 8.89 10.58
N LYS A 29 15.38 10.21 10.61
CA LYS A 29 15.39 11.05 11.81
C LYS A 29 13.97 11.44 12.19
N GLU A 30 13.58 11.26 13.45
CA GLU A 30 12.31 11.78 13.95
C GLU A 30 12.32 13.31 13.94
N VAL A 31 11.30 13.90 13.31
CA VAL A 31 11.13 15.36 13.21
C VAL A 31 9.92 15.85 13.99
N ARG A 32 8.88 15.01 14.12
CA ARG A 32 7.65 15.33 14.84
C ARG A 32 6.99 14.07 15.39
N LYS A 33 6.18 14.24 16.44
CA LYS A 33 5.36 13.16 17.00
C LYS A 33 3.92 13.64 17.21
N ASP A 34 2.99 13.05 16.47
CA ASP A 34 1.57 13.37 16.50
C ASP A 34 0.83 12.29 17.31
N GLY A 35 0.77 12.51 18.63
CA GLY A 35 0.23 11.55 19.58
C GLY A 35 1.04 10.25 19.63
N LYS A 36 0.51 9.18 19.02
CA LYS A 36 1.20 7.88 18.92
C LYS A 36 1.98 7.70 17.61
N VAL A 37 1.81 8.60 16.64
CA VAL A 37 2.45 8.52 15.34
C VAL A 37 3.80 9.24 15.38
N SER A 38 4.89 8.55 15.05
CA SER A 38 6.22 9.12 14.86
C SER A 38 6.37 9.52 13.40
N VAL A 39 6.64 10.80 13.14
CA VAL A 39 6.91 11.33 11.79
C VAL A 39 8.41 11.53 11.68
N ARG A 40 9.00 10.84 10.70
CA ARG A 40 10.44 10.79 10.48
C ARG A 40 10.77 11.18 9.04
N VAL A 41 11.99 11.62 8.82
CA VAL A 41 12.51 12.05 7.52
C VAL A 41 13.78 11.26 7.19
N LEU A 42 13.85 10.68 5.99
CA LEU A 42 15.03 10.03 5.43
C LEU A 42 15.80 10.95 4.47
N ASP A 43 15.09 11.87 3.79
CA ASP A 43 15.64 12.85 2.84
C ASP A 43 16.52 12.23 1.74
N ILE A 44 15.86 11.55 0.80
CA ILE A 44 16.44 11.03 -0.45
C ILE A 44 15.90 11.78 -1.68
N ASN A 45 15.32 12.97 -1.49
CA ASN A 45 14.72 13.82 -2.52
C ASN A 45 13.57 13.16 -3.32
N GLU A 46 12.72 12.37 -2.64
CA GLU A 46 11.51 11.81 -3.23
C GLU A 46 10.28 12.35 -2.49
N GLU A 47 9.34 12.98 -3.21
CA GLU A 47 8.11 13.54 -2.64
C GLU A 47 7.09 12.43 -2.34
N ASN A 48 7.42 11.63 -1.32
CA ASN A 48 6.61 10.49 -0.90
C ASN A 48 6.87 10.16 0.57
N ALA A 49 6.06 9.28 1.13
CA ALA A 49 6.28 8.74 2.47
C ALA A 49 5.91 7.26 2.53
N ILE A 50 6.38 6.60 3.58
CA ILE A 50 6.13 5.19 3.83
C ILE A 50 5.64 5.01 5.27
N ALA A 51 4.41 4.54 5.44
CA ALA A 51 3.92 4.02 6.69
C ALA A 51 4.59 2.67 7.03
N LEU A 52 5.33 2.63 8.13
CA LEU A 52 5.97 1.41 8.62
C LEU A 52 4.92 0.52 9.32
N ASN A 53 4.36 -0.42 8.58
CA ASN A 53 3.39 -1.40 9.08
C ASN A 53 4.03 -2.65 9.73
N SER A 54 5.27 -2.53 10.21
CA SER A 54 5.99 -3.59 10.92
C SER A 54 5.43 -3.92 12.32
N PHE A 55 5.82 -5.06 12.89
CA PHE A 55 5.50 -5.37 14.30
C PHE A 55 6.23 -4.46 15.29
N PHE A 56 7.50 -4.13 15.00
CA PHE A 56 8.37 -3.42 15.95
C PHE A 56 8.31 -1.90 15.84
N PHE A 57 8.10 -1.38 14.63
CA PHE A 57 8.14 0.05 14.30
C PHE A 57 6.78 0.58 13.88
N ARG A 58 5.70 -0.07 14.35
CA ARG A 58 4.33 0.34 14.04
C ARG A 58 4.08 1.78 14.50
N ASN A 59 3.23 2.48 13.75
CA ASN A 59 2.88 3.90 13.95
C ASN A 59 4.02 4.86 13.63
N THR A 60 4.87 4.50 12.67
CA THR A 60 5.88 5.39 12.14
C THR A 60 5.58 5.69 10.68
N ILE A 61 5.71 6.94 10.29
CA ILE A 61 5.67 7.39 8.89
C ILE A 61 7.04 7.99 8.58
N VAL A 62 7.66 7.51 7.50
CA VAL A 62 8.97 7.99 7.04
C VAL A 62 8.77 8.75 5.74
N PHE A 63 8.96 10.06 5.77
CA PHE A 63 9.03 10.91 4.58
C PHE A 63 10.37 10.71 3.87
N LEU A 64 10.31 10.61 2.55
CA LEU A 64 11.46 10.44 1.67
C LEU A 64 12.00 11.79 1.17
N SER A 65 11.31 12.89 1.47
CA SER A 65 11.75 14.27 1.32
C SER A 65 11.96 14.94 2.68
N ASP A 66 12.69 16.05 2.71
CA ASP A 66 12.79 16.94 3.86
C ASP A 66 11.48 17.71 4.14
N GLU A 67 10.70 17.97 3.09
CA GLU A 67 9.38 18.57 3.18
C GLU A 67 8.32 17.55 3.65
N VAL A 68 7.60 17.90 4.71
CA VAL A 68 6.49 17.10 5.25
C VAL A 68 5.17 17.64 4.70
N SER A 69 4.71 17.03 3.61
CA SER A 69 3.39 17.33 3.04
C SER A 69 2.28 16.80 3.95
N GLU A 70 1.43 17.71 4.42
CA GLU A 70 0.27 17.32 5.25
C GLU A 70 -0.70 16.42 4.49
N LYS A 71 -0.84 16.58 3.16
CA LYS A 71 -1.72 15.70 2.36
C LYS A 71 -1.21 14.25 2.38
N ILE A 72 0.07 14.05 2.10
CA ILE A 72 0.73 12.74 2.13
C ILE A 72 0.64 12.16 3.55
N LEU A 73 0.88 12.97 4.58
CA LEU A 73 0.77 12.51 5.96
C LEU A 73 -0.61 11.92 6.29
N ARG A 74 -1.69 12.59 5.87
CA ARG A 74 -3.06 12.11 6.15
C ARG A 74 -3.41 10.81 5.42
N HIS A 75 -2.84 10.62 4.22
CA HIS A 75 -2.92 9.36 3.49
C HIS A 75 -2.17 8.23 4.24
N GLU A 76 -0.89 8.46 4.59
CA GLU A 76 -0.08 7.47 5.32
C GLU A 76 -0.63 7.12 6.71
N GLU A 77 -1.28 8.07 7.39
CA GLU A 77 -2.00 7.78 8.64
C GLU A 77 -3.11 6.75 8.45
N GLY A 78 -3.73 6.72 7.26
CA GLY A 78 -4.72 5.71 6.85
C GLY A 78 -4.11 4.32 6.84
N HIS A 79 -2.93 4.15 6.22
CA HIS A 79 -2.21 2.88 6.20
C HIS A 79 -1.89 2.34 7.59
N LEU A 80 -1.58 3.22 8.56
CA LEU A 80 -1.33 2.80 9.95
C LEU A 80 -2.56 2.26 10.68
N LYS A 81 -3.77 2.63 10.25
CA LYS A 81 -5.04 2.14 10.84
C LYS A 81 -5.50 0.81 10.28
N GLN A 82 -4.97 0.43 9.13
CA GLN A 82 -5.33 -0.80 8.47
C GLN A 82 -4.71 -2.01 9.18
N PHE A 83 -5.34 -3.17 8.99
CA PHE A 83 -4.66 -4.43 9.27
C PHE A 83 -3.53 -4.59 8.25
N ASN A 84 -2.40 -5.18 8.66
CA ASN A 84 -1.29 -5.39 7.74
C ASN A 84 -1.57 -6.58 6.80
N TYR A 85 -2.47 -6.35 5.85
CA TYR A 85 -2.92 -7.33 4.87
C TYR A 85 -1.77 -7.82 4.00
N ILE A 86 -0.82 -6.93 3.64
CA ILE A 86 0.36 -7.31 2.84
C ILE A 86 1.19 -8.35 3.58
N TYR A 87 1.49 -8.09 4.85
CA TYR A 87 2.32 -9.02 5.60
C TYR A 87 1.63 -10.36 5.85
N ALA A 88 0.34 -10.33 6.22
CA ALA A 88 -0.45 -11.56 6.36
C ALA A 88 -0.53 -12.35 5.04
N PHE A 89 -0.74 -11.66 3.91
CA PHE A 89 -0.76 -12.25 2.58
C PHE A 89 0.59 -12.91 2.23
N LEU A 90 1.71 -12.20 2.44
CA LEU A 90 3.05 -12.74 2.18
C LEU A 90 3.35 -13.99 3.02
N LEU A 91 2.96 -14.00 4.30
CA LEU A 91 3.13 -15.15 5.18
C LEU A 91 2.30 -16.36 4.72
N ILE A 92 1.04 -16.14 4.33
CA ILE A 92 0.16 -17.21 3.83
C ILE A 92 0.72 -17.79 2.52
N VAL A 93 1.09 -16.93 1.57
CA VAL A 93 1.67 -17.39 0.29
C VAL A 93 2.95 -18.17 0.52
N ALA A 94 3.86 -17.67 1.35
CA ALA A 94 5.12 -18.35 1.67
C ALA A 94 4.92 -19.72 2.33
N ALA A 95 3.93 -19.84 3.23
CA ALA A 95 3.60 -21.09 3.90
C ALA A 95 2.99 -22.13 2.95
N LEU A 96 2.15 -21.68 1.99
CA LEU A 96 1.43 -22.55 1.05
C LEU A 96 2.21 -22.87 -0.22
N LEU A 97 3.21 -22.08 -0.58
CA LEU A 97 4.00 -22.25 -1.81
C LEU A 97 4.60 -23.67 -1.95
N PRO A 98 5.17 -24.30 -0.89
CA PRO A 98 5.67 -25.67 -0.95
C PRO A 98 4.60 -26.73 -1.22
N LEU A 99 3.32 -26.41 -0.97
CA LEU A 99 2.21 -27.37 -1.11
C LEU A 99 1.72 -27.46 -2.55
N ASN A 100 1.64 -26.32 -3.26
CA ASN A 100 1.22 -26.30 -4.66
C ASN A 100 1.65 -24.99 -5.33
N TYR A 101 2.59 -25.08 -6.27
CA TYR A 101 3.04 -23.93 -7.04
C TYR A 101 1.92 -23.29 -7.89
N LEU A 102 0.87 -24.03 -8.25
CA LEU A 102 -0.28 -23.49 -9.00
C LEU A 102 -1.07 -22.45 -8.17
N ILE A 103 -0.88 -22.39 -6.85
CA ILE A 103 -1.45 -21.34 -5.99
C ILE A 103 -0.81 -19.97 -6.26
N SER A 104 0.41 -19.93 -6.81
CA SER A 104 1.14 -18.66 -7.03
C SER A 104 0.41 -17.71 -7.99
N ILE A 105 -0.11 -18.21 -9.12
CA ILE A 105 -0.80 -17.41 -10.14
C ILE A 105 -2.04 -16.70 -9.58
N PRO A 106 -3.04 -17.40 -8.99
CA PRO A 106 -4.19 -16.74 -8.41
C PRO A 106 -3.81 -15.84 -7.22
N SER A 107 -2.74 -16.17 -6.49
CA SER A 107 -2.26 -15.33 -5.38
C SER A 107 -1.80 -13.95 -5.88
N VAL A 108 -1.10 -13.86 -7.02
CA VAL A 108 -0.70 -12.56 -7.59
C VAL A 108 -1.91 -11.68 -7.88
N ILE A 109 -2.98 -12.25 -8.45
CA ILE A 109 -4.22 -11.52 -8.74
C ILE A 109 -4.92 -11.07 -7.46
N VAL A 110 -5.02 -11.95 -6.46
CA VAL A 110 -5.63 -11.61 -5.16
C VAL A 110 -4.81 -10.53 -4.45
N GLY A 111 -3.49 -10.68 -4.40
CA GLY A 111 -2.57 -9.70 -3.82
C GLY A 111 -2.74 -8.34 -4.48
N LYS A 112 -2.90 -8.30 -5.80
CA LYS A 112 -3.14 -7.07 -6.55
C LYS A 112 -4.42 -6.33 -6.12
N ILE A 113 -5.53 -7.06 -5.99
CA ILE A 113 -6.80 -6.48 -5.54
C ILE A 113 -6.68 -5.98 -4.10
N ILE A 114 -5.95 -6.71 -3.24
CA ILE A 114 -5.66 -6.30 -1.86
C ILE A 114 -4.87 -4.97 -1.85
N PHE A 115 -3.83 -4.82 -2.68
CA PHE A 115 -3.09 -3.56 -2.78
C PHE A 115 -3.97 -2.38 -3.19
N TRP A 116 -4.85 -2.58 -4.18
CA TRP A 116 -5.79 -1.54 -4.59
C TRP A 116 -6.75 -1.11 -3.48
N GLU A 117 -7.26 -2.08 -2.69
CA GLU A 117 -8.16 -1.78 -1.58
C GLU A 117 -7.43 -1.11 -0.42
N ILE A 118 -6.20 -1.52 -0.11
CA ILE A 118 -5.33 -0.88 0.90
C ILE A 118 -5.12 0.60 0.57
N GLU A 119 -4.78 0.90 -0.68
CA GLU A 119 -4.58 2.28 -1.12
C GLU A 119 -5.87 3.09 -0.99
N ARG A 120 -6.98 2.53 -1.47
CA ARG A 120 -8.28 3.18 -1.39
C ARG A 120 -8.75 3.42 0.02
N ASP A 121 -8.54 2.47 0.92
CA ASP A 121 -8.90 2.63 2.32
C ASP A 121 -8.09 3.75 2.99
N ALA A 122 -6.84 3.97 2.56
CA ALA A 122 -6.00 5.06 3.05
C ALA A 122 -6.49 6.42 2.53
N ASP A 123 -6.81 6.50 1.23
CA ASP A 123 -7.44 7.69 0.64
C ASP A 123 -8.81 8.02 1.26
N LEU A 124 -9.64 7.00 1.48
CA LEU A 124 -10.93 7.14 2.17
C LEU A 124 -10.75 7.62 3.61
N TYR A 125 -9.73 7.15 4.31
CA TYR A 125 -9.42 7.63 5.65
C TYR A 125 -9.04 9.11 5.63
N ALA A 126 -8.12 9.50 4.76
CA ALA A 126 -7.70 10.89 4.58
C ALA A 126 -8.89 11.80 4.25
N TYR A 127 -9.74 11.37 3.33
CA TYR A 127 -10.92 12.13 2.93
C TYR A 127 -11.95 12.22 4.05
N THR A 128 -12.34 11.10 4.65
CA THR A 128 -13.44 11.11 5.63
C THR A 128 -13.07 11.76 6.95
N LYS A 129 -11.79 11.75 7.33
CA LYS A 129 -11.33 12.34 8.59
C LYS A 129 -10.83 13.78 8.45
N TYR A 130 -10.23 14.11 7.32
CA TYR A 130 -9.53 15.39 7.12
C TYR A 130 -9.97 16.16 5.88
N ASN A 131 -10.91 15.63 5.10
CA ASN A 131 -11.38 16.20 3.83
C ASN A 131 -10.24 16.42 2.82
N VAL A 132 -9.26 15.51 2.82
CA VAL A 132 -8.13 15.49 1.88
C VAL A 132 -8.39 14.44 0.80
N LYS A 133 -8.38 14.85 -0.47
CA LYS A 133 -8.45 13.95 -1.64
C LYS A 133 -7.08 13.84 -2.29
N TYR A 134 -6.86 12.72 -2.95
CA TYR A 134 -5.74 12.51 -3.86
C TYR A 134 -5.80 13.50 -5.02
N GLU A 135 -4.64 14.06 -5.37
CA GLU A 135 -4.47 15.02 -6.47
C GLU A 135 -3.34 14.52 -7.37
N SER A 136 -3.56 14.59 -8.68
CA SER A 136 -2.58 14.24 -9.70
C SER A 136 -2.95 14.93 -11.01
N ASP A 137 -1.96 15.28 -11.81
CA ASP A 137 -2.15 15.85 -13.15
C ASP A 137 -2.24 14.78 -14.24
N VAL A 138 -2.17 13.49 -13.88
CA VAL A 138 -2.24 12.39 -14.83
C VAL A 138 -3.64 12.29 -15.45
N PHE A 139 -3.68 12.24 -16.77
CA PHE A 139 -4.90 12.11 -17.55
C PHE A 139 -5.22 10.66 -17.89
N ARG A 140 -6.52 10.35 -17.94
CA ARG A 140 -7.02 9.04 -18.34
C ARG A 140 -6.64 8.69 -19.79
N PRO A 141 -5.92 7.57 -20.04
CA PRO A 141 -5.61 7.11 -21.38
C PRO A 141 -6.86 6.75 -22.20
N LYS A 142 -6.83 7.06 -23.50
CA LYS A 142 -7.92 6.70 -24.43
C LYS A 142 -7.97 5.20 -24.70
N SER A 143 -6.81 4.54 -24.71
CA SER A 143 -6.71 3.11 -25.02
C SER A 143 -7.08 2.25 -23.82
N ARG A 144 -8.00 1.30 -24.00
CA ARG A 144 -8.35 0.30 -22.98
C ARG A 144 -7.14 -0.52 -22.54
N ILE A 145 -6.22 -0.83 -23.47
CA ILE A 145 -5.02 -1.62 -23.16
C ILE A 145 -4.07 -0.82 -22.25
N GLU A 146 -3.94 0.48 -22.48
CA GLU A 146 -3.13 1.35 -21.60
C GLU A 146 -3.75 1.44 -20.21
N ARG A 147 -5.07 1.65 -20.12
CA ARG A 147 -5.78 1.63 -18.83
C ARG A 147 -5.56 0.31 -18.09
N LEU A 148 -5.68 -0.82 -18.78
CA LEU A 148 -5.41 -2.14 -18.19
C LEU A 148 -3.97 -2.27 -17.69
N LYS A 149 -2.98 -1.77 -18.45
CA LYS A 149 -1.57 -1.79 -18.03
C LYS A 149 -1.36 -1.00 -16.75
N GLU A 150 -1.92 0.20 -16.65
CA GLU A 150 -1.78 1.06 -15.46
C GLU A 150 -2.38 0.37 -14.24
N TRP A 151 -3.59 -0.20 -14.36
CA TRP A 151 -4.16 -1.01 -13.29
C TRP A 151 -3.23 -2.18 -12.90
N LEU A 152 -2.71 -2.95 -13.86
CA LEU A 152 -1.98 -4.19 -13.58
C LEU A 152 -0.51 -3.99 -13.16
N LEU A 153 0.17 -2.97 -13.66
CA LEU A 153 1.60 -2.77 -13.46
C LEU A 153 1.91 -1.89 -12.26
N ASP A 154 1.01 -0.99 -11.88
CA ASP A 154 1.23 -0.08 -10.76
C ASP A 154 0.69 -0.63 -9.44
N SER A 155 1.38 -0.43 -8.32
CA SER A 155 0.97 -0.93 -7.00
C SER A 155 -0.38 -0.38 -6.53
N HIS A 156 -0.80 0.80 -7.00
CA HIS A 156 -2.04 1.47 -6.63
C HIS A 156 -3.08 1.48 -7.76
N PRO A 157 -4.35 1.83 -7.48
CA PRO A 157 -5.30 2.20 -8.52
C PRO A 157 -4.77 3.39 -9.36
N PRO A 158 -5.15 3.51 -10.64
CA PRO A 158 -4.70 4.62 -11.46
C PRO A 158 -5.15 5.98 -10.93
N ASP A 159 -4.28 6.98 -11.03
CA ASP A 159 -4.49 8.33 -10.53
C ASP A 159 -5.79 8.98 -10.99
N TRP A 160 -6.17 8.80 -12.26
CA TRP A 160 -7.41 9.38 -12.78
C TRP A 160 -8.65 8.79 -12.11
N VAL A 161 -8.59 7.52 -11.66
CA VAL A 161 -9.66 6.87 -10.90
C VAL A 161 -9.68 7.40 -9.47
N ARG A 162 -8.52 7.57 -8.84
CA ARG A 162 -8.38 8.12 -7.47
C ARG A 162 -8.89 9.54 -7.32
N LYS A 163 -9.04 10.28 -8.44
CA LYS A 163 -9.62 11.63 -8.50
C LYS A 163 -11.14 11.67 -8.64
N GLU A 164 -11.78 10.56 -9.02
CA GLU A 164 -13.23 10.52 -9.24
C GLU A 164 -14.00 10.55 -7.92
N GLU A 165 -15.15 11.22 -7.89
CA GLU A 165 -16.01 11.24 -6.70
C GLU A 165 -16.48 9.83 -6.29
N GLU A 166 -16.72 8.96 -7.27
CA GLU A 166 -17.17 7.59 -7.03
C GLU A 166 -16.12 6.75 -6.27
N TYR A 167 -14.83 7.08 -6.41
CA TYR A 167 -13.74 6.43 -5.66
C TYR A 167 -13.91 6.59 -4.15
N TYR A 168 -14.40 7.76 -3.72
CA TYR A 168 -14.60 8.12 -2.33
C TYR A 168 -15.97 7.71 -1.75
N ASP A 169 -16.85 7.08 -2.56
CA ASP A 169 -18.07 6.46 -2.03
C ASP A 169 -17.74 5.13 -1.35
N LYS A 170 -17.97 5.04 -0.04
CA LYS A 170 -17.75 3.81 0.77
C LYS A 170 -18.55 2.61 0.28
N LYS A 171 -19.65 2.81 -0.46
CA LYS A 171 -20.46 1.72 -1.03
C LYS A 171 -19.89 1.19 -2.34
N THR A 172 -19.00 1.94 -2.99
CA THR A 172 -18.31 1.50 -4.19
C THR A 172 -17.21 0.51 -3.83
N ASN A 173 -17.06 -0.54 -4.64
CA ASN A 173 -15.98 -1.51 -4.51
C ASN A 173 -14.89 -1.24 -5.56
N ILE A 174 -13.63 -1.46 -5.23
CA ILE A 174 -12.50 -1.21 -6.15
C ILE A 174 -12.57 -2.03 -7.45
N LEU A 175 -13.13 -3.25 -7.41
CA LEU A 175 -13.36 -4.07 -8.60
C LEU A 175 -14.44 -3.47 -9.51
N LYS A 176 -15.45 -2.81 -8.93
CA LYS A 176 -16.46 -2.10 -9.71
C LYS A 176 -15.79 -0.96 -10.49
N LEU A 177 -14.93 -0.18 -9.83
CA LEU A 177 -14.18 0.91 -10.46
C LEU A 177 -13.27 0.39 -11.57
N PHE A 178 -12.53 -0.69 -11.32
CA PHE A 178 -11.71 -1.36 -12.33
C PHE A 178 -12.51 -1.76 -13.58
N ILE A 179 -13.65 -2.45 -13.38
CA ILE A 179 -14.50 -2.89 -14.50
C ILE A 179 -15.07 -1.67 -15.24
N CYS A 180 -15.64 -0.70 -14.54
CA CYS A 180 -16.21 0.51 -15.15
C CYS A 180 -15.16 1.30 -15.94
N ASP A 181 -13.94 1.43 -15.44
CA ASP A 181 -12.87 2.13 -16.15
C ASP A 181 -12.42 1.39 -17.42
N LEU A 182 -12.38 0.05 -17.42
CA LEU A 182 -12.01 -0.70 -18.62
C LEU A 182 -13.09 -0.65 -19.71
N PHE A 183 -14.37 -0.65 -19.33
CA PHE A 183 -15.49 -0.80 -20.26
C PHE A 183 -16.22 0.49 -20.64
N SER A 184 -15.87 1.63 -20.04
CA SER A 184 -16.30 2.97 -20.46
C SER A 184 -15.50 3.54 -21.63
#